data_AF-A0A3P9M525-F1
#
_entry.id   AF-A0A3P9M525-F1
#
_cell.length_a   1.000
_cell.length_b   1.000
_cell.length_c   1.000
_cell.angle_alpha   90.00
_cell.angle_beta   90.00
_cell.angle_gamma   90.00
#
_symmetry.space_group_name_H-M   'P 1'
#
loop_
_entity.id
_entity.type
_entity.pdbx_description
1 polymer ?
#
loop_
_entity_poly.entity_id
_entity_poly.type
_entity_poly.pdbx_seq_one_letter_code
_entity_poly.pdbx_strand_id
1 'polypeptide(L)'
;MNFIHLLSTEAVQHITIHCLNAPVWTAGASLQPLSRTVGFQSWSGERIQEGDLWEPRVPTDDCWRKDGRWHVARFIFQSQDPNLLPIVDVFNLPTEPDARFHLEVGPVCFL
;
A
#
# COMPACT_ATOMS: atom_id res chain seq x y z
N MET A 1 15.08 6.97 -12.54
CA MET A 1 15.15 5.62 -13.15
C MET A 1 14.56 5.73 -14.55
N ASN A 2 15.36 5.91 -15.60
CA ASN A 2 14.79 6.13 -16.95
C ASN A 2 14.96 4.91 -17.87
N PHE A 3 16.14 4.30 -17.89
CA PHE A 3 16.40 3.21 -18.85
C PHE A 3 15.57 1.95 -18.58
N ILE A 4 15.40 1.56 -17.31
CA ILE A 4 14.64 0.36 -16.96
C ILE A 4 13.15 0.54 -17.28
N HIS A 5 12.58 1.73 -17.07
CA HIS A 5 11.17 1.99 -17.42
C HIS A 5 10.92 1.90 -18.94
N LEU A 6 11.89 2.31 -19.76
CA LEU A 6 11.79 2.27 -21.23
C LEU A 6 11.93 0.87 -21.82
N LEU A 7 12.56 -0.06 -21.09
CA LEU A 7 12.88 -1.41 -21.57
C LEU A 7 11.92 -2.48 -21.02
N SER A 8 10.95 -2.07 -20.22
CA SER A 8 10.02 -2.96 -19.55
C SER A 8 8.59 -2.69 -19.98
N THR A 9 7.75 -3.72 -19.90
CA THR A 9 6.32 -3.65 -20.23
C THR A 9 5.45 -3.76 -19.00
N GLU A 10 6.03 -4.16 -17.87
CA GLU A 10 5.33 -4.33 -16.62
C GLU A 10 6.24 -3.97 -15.44
N ALA A 11 5.64 -3.44 -14.38
CA ALA A 11 6.30 -3.25 -13.11
C ALA A 11 5.44 -3.75 -11.95
N VAL A 12 6.10 -4.35 -10.95
CA VAL A 12 5.48 -4.90 -9.74
C VAL A 12 6.26 -4.43 -8.51
N GLN A 13 5.56 -3.99 -7.47
CA GLN A 13 6.17 -3.70 -6.17
C GLN A 13 5.26 -4.12 -5.03
N HIS A 14 5.87 -4.66 -3.98
CA HIS A 14 5.16 -5.07 -2.77
C HIS A 14 5.46 -4.10 -1.63
N ILE A 15 4.44 -3.70 -0.88
CA ILE A 15 4.57 -2.92 0.34
C ILE A 15 3.85 -3.65 1.46
N THR A 16 4.51 -3.78 2.61
CA THR A 16 3.92 -4.37 3.79
C THR A 16 3.88 -3.34 4.91
N ILE A 17 2.68 -3.10 5.45
CA ILE A 17 2.47 -2.26 6.62
C ILE A 17 2.21 -3.16 7.81
N HIS A 18 3.14 -3.16 8.76
CA HIS A 18 2.91 -3.70 10.09
C HIS A 18 2.22 -2.63 10.92
N CYS A 19 1.13 -3.01 11.58
CA CYS A 19 0.22 -2.10 12.26
C CYS A 19 -0.07 -2.61 13.68
N LEU A 20 -0.15 -1.69 14.63
CA LEU A 20 -0.58 -1.95 16.00
C LEU A 20 -1.80 -1.06 16.27
N ASN A 21 -2.93 -1.68 16.66
CA ASN A 21 -4.14 -0.98 17.12
C ASN A 21 -4.77 0.04 16.14
N ALA A 22 -4.51 -0.06 14.83
CA ALA A 22 -5.02 0.89 13.84
C ALA A 22 -5.33 0.22 12.49
N PRO A 23 -6.54 0.41 11.93
CA PRO A 23 -6.92 -0.11 10.63
C PRO A 23 -6.33 0.75 9.51
N VAL A 24 -5.76 0.14 8.47
CA VAL A 24 -5.11 0.90 7.38
C VAL A 24 -5.88 0.84 6.06
N TRP A 25 -6.64 -0.24 5.82
CA TRP A 25 -7.36 -0.45 4.56
C TRP A 25 -8.83 -0.83 4.78
N THR A 26 -9.08 -1.91 5.52
CA THR A 26 -10.44 -2.39 5.80
C THR A 26 -10.92 -2.01 7.20
N ALA A 27 -12.24 -1.84 7.36
CA ALA A 27 -12.91 -1.46 8.60
C ALA A 27 -13.20 -2.64 9.55
N GLY A 28 -12.97 -3.89 9.10
CA GLY A 28 -13.27 -5.08 9.89
C GLY A 28 -13.25 -6.38 9.08
N ALA A 29 -13.63 -7.48 9.73
CA ALA A 29 -13.69 -8.82 9.11
C ALA A 29 -14.64 -8.93 7.90
N SER A 30 -15.57 -7.98 7.74
CA SER A 30 -16.42 -7.86 6.56
C SER A 30 -15.68 -7.38 5.31
N LEU A 31 -14.38 -7.06 5.43
CA LEU A 31 -13.50 -6.54 4.37
C LEU A 31 -14.05 -5.29 3.68
N GLN A 32 -14.94 -4.55 4.35
CA GLN A 32 -15.42 -3.28 3.85
C GLN A 32 -14.29 -2.24 3.91
N PRO A 33 -14.09 -1.45 2.85
CA PRO A 33 -13.14 -0.35 2.86
C PRO A 33 -13.39 0.64 3.99
N LEU A 34 -12.33 1.23 4.54
CA LEU A 34 -12.45 2.39 5.42
C LEU A 34 -12.92 3.60 4.60
N SER A 35 -13.66 4.51 5.24
CA SER A 35 -13.96 5.83 4.66
C SER A 35 -12.71 6.68 4.38
N ARG A 36 -11.59 6.34 5.03
CA ARG A 36 -10.27 6.91 4.79
C ARG A 36 -9.21 5.84 4.96
N THR A 37 -8.66 5.38 3.84
CA THR A 37 -7.56 4.41 3.81
C THR A 37 -6.21 5.10 3.76
N VAL A 38 -5.16 4.33 4.07
CA VAL A 38 -3.78 4.71 3.74
C VAL A 38 -3.67 4.94 2.23
N GLY A 39 -2.92 5.97 1.85
CA GLY A 39 -2.64 6.29 0.46
C GLY A 39 -1.16 6.15 0.13
N PHE A 40 -0.86 5.95 -1.15
CA PHE A 40 0.49 5.74 -1.66
C PHE A 40 0.78 6.72 -2.78
N GLN A 41 2.03 7.15 -2.91
CA GLN A 41 2.45 8.02 -4.01
C GLN A 41 3.48 7.29 -4.88
N SER A 42 3.24 7.30 -6.19
CA SER A 42 4.18 6.77 -7.18
C SER A 42 5.31 7.75 -7.50
N TRP A 43 6.36 7.24 -8.12
CA TRP A 43 7.47 8.03 -8.67
C TRP A 43 7.01 9.11 -9.66
N SER A 44 5.97 8.84 -10.45
CA SER A 44 5.38 9.82 -11.38
C SER A 44 4.61 10.94 -10.68
N GLY A 45 4.37 10.83 -9.37
CA GLY A 45 3.62 11.79 -8.55
C GLY A 45 2.13 11.47 -8.43
N GLU A 46 1.65 10.39 -9.04
CA GLU A 46 0.28 9.93 -8.91
C GLU A 46 0.02 9.44 -7.47
N ARG A 47 -1.16 9.77 -6.95
CA ARG A 47 -1.60 9.40 -5.61
C ARG A 47 -2.67 8.32 -5.74
N ILE A 48 -2.47 7.22 -5.02
CA ILE A 48 -3.25 5.99 -5.13
C ILE A 48 -3.94 5.74 -3.80
N GLN A 49 -5.26 5.59 -3.84
CA GLN A 49 -6.12 5.27 -2.70
C GLN A 49 -7.11 4.16 -3.09
N GLU A 50 -7.96 3.78 -2.14
CA GLU A 50 -9.06 2.85 -2.41
C GLU A 50 -10.09 3.49 -3.37
N GLY A 51 -10.60 2.70 -4.31
CA GLY A 51 -11.54 3.13 -5.34
C GLY A 51 -10.91 3.77 -6.58
N ASP A 52 -9.60 4.02 -6.58
CA ASP A 52 -8.89 4.54 -7.75
C ASP A 52 -8.70 3.46 -8.84
N LEU A 53 -8.54 3.90 -10.09
CA LEU A 53 -8.35 3.00 -11.24
C LEU A 53 -7.15 2.04 -11.06
N TRP A 54 -6.12 2.52 -10.35
CA TRP A 54 -4.88 1.78 -10.09
C TRP A 54 -4.72 1.39 -8.62
N GLU A 55 -5.83 1.05 -7.96
CA GLU A 55 -5.82 0.52 -6.60
C GLU A 55 -4.94 -0.75 -6.49
N PRO A 56 -4.10 -0.87 -5.43
CA PRO A 56 -3.30 -2.07 -5.23
C PRO A 56 -4.17 -3.28 -4.88
N ARG A 57 -3.68 -4.47 -5.23
CA ARG A 57 -4.27 -5.71 -4.71
C ARG A 57 -3.85 -5.87 -3.25
N VAL A 58 -4.81 -6.19 -2.38
CA VAL A 58 -4.57 -6.37 -0.94
C VAL A 58 -4.85 -7.83 -0.54
N PRO A 59 -3.90 -8.77 -0.74
CA PRO A 59 -4.10 -10.18 -0.41
C PRO A 59 -4.26 -10.46 1.09
N THR A 60 -3.83 -9.55 1.97
CA THR A 60 -3.96 -9.71 3.42
C THR A 60 -4.11 -8.35 4.06
N ASP A 61 -5.12 -8.18 4.92
CA ASP A 61 -5.25 -7.04 5.82
C ASP A 61 -5.86 -7.50 7.15
N ASP A 62 -5.00 -7.63 8.16
CA ASP A 62 -5.40 -7.93 9.54
C ASP A 62 -5.34 -6.70 10.46
N CYS A 63 -5.08 -5.50 9.91
CA CYS A 63 -4.88 -4.27 10.70
C CYS A 63 -6.14 -3.76 11.40
N TRP A 64 -7.32 -4.24 11.00
CA TRP A 64 -8.58 -3.90 11.67
C TRP A 64 -8.65 -4.42 13.12
N ARG A 65 -7.78 -5.36 13.52
CA ARG A 65 -7.73 -5.93 14.87
C ARG A 65 -7.00 -5.00 15.83
N LYS A 66 -7.72 -4.52 16.85
CA LYS A 66 -7.20 -3.65 17.93
C LYS A 66 -7.00 -4.43 19.24
N ASP A 67 -6.22 -5.51 19.20
CA ASP A 67 -6.01 -6.44 20.32
C ASP A 67 -4.66 -6.23 21.05
N GLY A 68 -3.95 -5.14 20.76
CA GLY A 68 -2.62 -4.85 21.32
C GLY A 68 -1.49 -5.66 20.71
N ARG A 69 -1.72 -6.40 19.61
CA ARG A 69 -0.69 -7.16 18.89
C ARG A 69 -0.40 -6.53 17.54
N TRP A 70 0.78 -6.87 17.01
CA TRP A 70 1.15 -6.49 15.66
C TRP A 70 0.42 -7.36 14.64
N HIS A 71 -0.17 -6.70 13.66
CA HIS A 71 -0.81 -7.32 12.50
C HIS A 71 -0.20 -6.75 11.23
N VAL A 72 -0.64 -7.27 10.08
CA VAL A 72 -0.03 -6.96 8.79
C VAL A 72 -1.09 -6.70 7.73
N ALA A 73 -0.86 -5.66 6.93
CA ALA A 73 -1.49 -5.45 5.64
C ALA A 73 -0.44 -5.54 4.53
N ARG A 74 -0.73 -6.30 3.48
CA ARG A 74 0.15 -6.51 2.32
C ARG A 74 -0.50 -5.92 1.09
N PHE A 75 0.24 -5.07 0.38
CA PHE A 75 -0.17 -4.37 -0.83
C PHE A 75 0.70 -4.82 -1.99
N ILE A 76 0.07 -5.14 -3.11
CA ILE A 76 0.74 -5.50 -4.37
C ILE A 76 0.33 -4.48 -5.42
N PHE A 77 1.28 -3.63 -5.82
CA PHE A 77 1.16 -2.72 -6.93
C PHE A 77 1.64 -3.44 -8.19
N GLN A 78 0.81 -3.47 -9.22
CA GLN A 78 1.13 -4.07 -10.52
C GLN A 78 0.58 -3.18 -11.62
N SER A 79 1.43 -2.79 -12.58
CA SER A 79 1.04 -1.93 -13.71
C SER A 79 1.68 -2.38 -15.01
N GLN A 80 0.96 -2.20 -16.11
CA GLN A 80 1.51 -2.26 -17.48
C GLN A 80 2.15 -0.94 -17.91
N ASP A 81 2.08 0.10 -17.09
CA ASP A 81 2.88 1.33 -17.23
C ASP A 81 3.98 1.34 -16.16
N PRO A 82 5.25 1.02 -16.53
CA PRO A 82 6.38 1.01 -15.62
C PRO A 82 6.66 2.37 -14.95
N ASN A 83 6.18 3.49 -15.50
CA ASN A 83 6.44 4.81 -14.94
C ASN A 83 5.68 5.09 -13.64
N LEU A 84 4.67 4.28 -13.32
CA LEU A 84 3.89 4.38 -12.08
C LEU A 84 4.59 3.75 -10.87
N LEU A 85 5.74 3.12 -11.06
CA LEU A 85 6.55 2.57 -9.97
C LEU A 85 7.97 3.15 -10.01
N PRO A 86 8.71 3.13 -8.88
CA PRO A 86 8.32 2.64 -7.56
C PRO A 86 7.36 3.57 -6.82
N ILE A 87 6.77 3.08 -5.74
CA ILE A 87 6.15 3.87 -4.69
C ILE A 87 7.24 4.61 -3.91
N VAL A 88 7.03 5.91 -3.72
CA VAL A 88 8.00 6.83 -3.10
C VAL A 88 7.51 7.41 -1.78
N ASP A 89 6.21 7.37 -1.49
CA ASP A 89 5.65 7.88 -0.24
C ASP A 89 4.40 7.10 0.21
N VAL A 90 4.12 7.15 1.51
CA VAL A 90 2.93 6.61 2.16
C VAL A 90 2.30 7.71 3.02
N PHE A 91 1.04 8.02 2.78
CA PHE A 91 0.33 9.11 3.45
C PHE A 91 -1.02 8.66 4.00
N ASN A 92 -1.70 9.54 4.75
CA ASN A 92 -3.00 9.23 5.39
C ASN A 92 -2.97 8.02 6.32
N LEU A 93 -1.82 7.73 6.95
CA LEU A 93 -1.77 6.75 8.03
C LEU A 93 -2.70 7.19 9.18
N PRO A 94 -3.39 6.23 9.83
CA PRO A 94 -4.24 6.52 10.98
C PRO A 94 -3.46 7.21 12.12
N THR A 95 -4.17 8.05 12.87
CA THR A 95 -3.58 8.90 13.93
C THR A 95 -4.13 8.62 15.31
N GLU A 96 -4.69 7.41 15.52
CA GLU A 96 -5.14 7.02 16.86
C GLU A 96 -3.97 7.03 17.86
N PRO A 97 -4.21 7.35 19.15
CA PRO A 97 -3.14 7.51 20.15
C PRO A 97 -2.23 6.29 20.31
N ASP A 98 -2.80 5.09 20.23
CA ASP A 98 -2.07 3.82 20.42
C ASP A 98 -1.58 3.23 19.08
N ALA A 99 -1.78 3.94 17.97
CA ALA A 99 -1.38 3.48 16.65
C ALA A 99 0.14 3.46 16.54
N ARG A 100 0.71 2.33 16.10
CA ARG A 100 2.10 2.24 15.68
C ARG A 100 2.20 1.54 14.35
N PHE A 101 3.18 1.96 13.55
CA PHE A 101 3.40 1.44 12.22
C PHE A 101 4.87 1.11 12.00
N HIS A 102 5.12 0.03 11.27
CA HIS A 102 6.42 -0.30 10.70
C HIS A 102 6.22 -0.65 9.22
N LEU A 103 6.99 0.00 8.36
CA LEU A 103 6.88 -0.13 6.91
C LEU A 103 8.01 -0.99 6.37
N GLU A 104 7.66 -2.03 5.63
CA GLU A 104 8.59 -2.83 4.82
C GLU A 104 8.33 -2.53 3.35
N VAL A 105 9.30 -1.90 2.70
CA VAL A 105 9.25 -1.56 1.28
C VAL A 105 9.98 -2.65 0.49
N GLY A 106 9.22 -3.45 -0.25
CA GLY A 106 9.77 -4.47 -1.14
C GLY A 106 10.46 -3.84 -2.35
N PRO A 107 11.37 -4.59 -3.02
CA PRO A 107 11.97 -4.14 -4.25
C PRO A 107 10.91 -3.94 -5.33
N VAL A 108 11.15 -2.97 -6.22
CA VAL A 108 10.41 -2.87 -7.48
C VAL A 108 11.03 -3.82 -8.50
N CYS A 109 10.19 -4.64 -9.12
CA CYS A 109 10.55 -5.58 -10.16
C CYS A 109 10.01 -5.06 -11.49
N PHE A 110 10.87 -5.02 -12.51
CA PHE A 110 10.51 -4.65 -13.87
C PHE A 110 10.71 -5.87 -14.78
N LEU A 111 9.73 -6.10 -15.68
CA LEU A 111 9.70 -7.24 -16.60
C LEU A 111 9.73 -6.77 -18.05
#